data_AF-A0A7K2P2M2-F1
#
_entry.id   AF-A0A7K2P2M2-F1
#
_cell.length_a   1.000
_cell.length_b   1.000
_cell.length_c   1.000
_cell.angle_alpha   90.00
_cell.angle_beta   90.00
_cell.angle_gamma   90.00
#
_symmetry.space_group_name_H-M   'P 1'
#
loop_
_entity.id
_entity.type
_entity.pdbx_description
1 polymer ?
#
loop_
_entity_poly.entity_id
_entity_poly.type
_entity_poly.pdbx_seq_one_letter_code
_entity_poly.pdbx_strand_id
1 'polypeptide(L)'
;MASESTGHLQAMAENIRLVLVQQDQERLDKLADVRKDEEVWAHQRKYAQSRRRYLGEDVLKDTGSAVVWWLTKNDEHVEHTVNDLALLAQLTSAANDTDIPERLQHLIAQQAGEPTAPDFPEAQPPSAPQGPETATMRLSDFLDSIGFTDGDVRRPMLAAQIAGLIKEQNRHETAEAIQHHFDPPASPALDDEASTSGSPLA
;
A
#
# COMPACT_ATOMS: atom_id res chain seq x y z
N MET A 1 12.69 60.42 -15.51
CA MET A 1 11.79 61.37 -14.81
C MET A 1 11.51 62.53 -15.76
N ALA A 2 10.47 62.43 -16.58
CA ALA A 2 9.99 63.55 -17.38
C ALA A 2 8.87 64.22 -16.58
N SER A 3 9.02 65.51 -16.28
CA SER A 3 7.99 66.26 -15.56
C SER A 3 7.01 66.80 -16.59
N GLU A 4 5.74 66.39 -16.53
CA GLU A 4 4.71 67.02 -17.34
C GLU A 4 4.35 68.40 -16.75
N SER A 5 4.09 69.36 -17.63
CA SER A 5 3.86 70.77 -17.31
C SER A 5 2.53 71.06 -16.59
N THR A 6 1.75 70.03 -16.26
CA THR A 6 0.44 70.08 -15.61
C THR A 6 0.49 69.94 -14.09
N GLY A 7 1.69 69.85 -13.49
CA GLY A 7 1.85 69.75 -12.03
C GLY A 7 1.55 68.36 -11.47
N HIS A 8 1.60 67.32 -12.31
CA HIS A 8 1.46 65.93 -11.90
C HIS A 8 2.75 65.17 -12.23
N LEU A 9 3.30 64.51 -11.21
CA LEU A 9 4.57 63.79 -11.29
C LEU A 9 4.27 62.29 -11.34
N GLN A 10 4.46 61.69 -12.51
CA GLN A 10 4.30 60.25 -12.69
C GLN A 10 5.63 59.56 -12.36
N ALA A 11 5.64 58.77 -11.29
CA ALA A 11 6.76 57.92 -10.91
C ALA A 11 6.36 56.45 -11.05
N MET A 12 7.20 55.67 -11.72
CA MET A 12 7.08 54.22 -11.81
C MET A 12 8.24 53.59 -11.05
N ALA A 13 7.94 52.58 -10.23
CA ALA A 13 8.95 51.72 -9.62
C ALA A 13 9.01 50.41 -10.40
N GLU A 14 10.18 50.10 -10.95
CA GLU A 14 10.39 48.88 -11.74
C GLU A 14 10.55 47.64 -10.84
N ASN A 15 11.09 47.82 -9.62
CA ASN A 15 11.35 46.72 -8.69
C ASN A 15 10.92 47.08 -7.25
N ILE A 16 9.82 46.51 -6.80
CA ILE A 16 9.32 46.62 -5.43
C ILE A 16 9.64 45.31 -4.71
N ARG A 17 10.47 45.39 -3.65
CA ARG A 17 10.74 44.24 -2.77
C ARG A 17 10.08 44.47 -1.42
N LEU A 18 9.30 43.49 -0.99
CA LEU A 18 8.65 43.48 0.31
C LEU A 18 9.49 42.63 1.26
N VAL A 19 9.95 43.22 2.36
CA VAL A 19 10.76 42.52 3.38
C VAL A 19 9.87 42.35 4.60
N LEU A 20 9.58 41.10 4.94
CA LEU A 20 8.81 40.73 6.11
C LEU A 20 9.76 40.40 7.26
N VAL A 21 9.28 40.60 8.49
CA VAL A 21 9.98 40.09 9.67
C VAL A 21 9.89 38.56 9.65
N GLN A 22 10.96 37.88 10.07
CA GLN A 22 11.06 36.41 10.03
C GLN A 22 9.83 35.71 10.63
N GLN A 23 9.31 36.22 11.75
CA GLN A 23 8.12 35.68 12.41
C GLN A 23 6.86 35.73 11.53
N ASP A 24 6.69 36.81 10.75
CA ASP A 24 5.55 36.96 9.85
C ASP A 24 5.72 36.08 8.60
N GLN A 25 6.95 35.93 8.10
CA GLN A 25 7.25 35.01 7.01
C GLN A 25 6.90 33.57 7.40
N GLU A 26 7.37 33.10 8.56
CA GLU A 26 7.07 31.75 9.07
C GLU A 26 5.56 31.54 9.28
N ARG A 27 4.84 32.58 9.71
CA ARG A 27 3.39 32.50 9.86
C ARG A 27 2.70 32.37 8.51
N LEU A 28 3.14 33.12 7.49
CA LEU A 28 2.59 33.04 6.14
C LEU A 28 2.89 31.70 5.49
N ASP A 29 4.09 31.15 5.68
CA ASP A 29 4.46 29.83 5.16
C ASP A 29 3.57 28.74 5.76
N LYS A 30 3.37 28.75 7.09
CA LYS A 30 2.43 27.84 7.76
C LYS A 30 1.00 27.97 7.24
N LEU A 31 0.53 29.18 7.00
CA LEU A 31 -0.81 29.41 6.42
C LEU A 31 -0.89 28.93 4.97
N ALA A 32 0.18 29.06 4.20
CA ALA A 32 0.24 28.55 2.83
C ALA A 32 0.18 27.02 2.83
N ASP A 33 0.87 26.36 3.75
CA ASP A 33 0.87 24.90 3.86
C ASP A 33 -0.51 24.38 4.28
N VAL A 34 -1.15 24.98 5.28
CA VAL A 34 -2.52 24.62 5.67
C VAL A 34 -3.50 24.76 4.50
N ARG A 35 -3.38 25.81 3.69
CA ARG A 35 -4.24 25.97 2.50
C ARG A 35 -4.01 24.87 1.46
N LYS A 36 -2.76 24.51 1.19
CA LYS A 36 -2.44 23.42 0.26
C LYS A 36 -3.02 22.10 0.77
N ASP A 37 -2.88 21.84 2.08
CA ASP A 37 -3.42 20.63 2.70
C ASP A 37 -4.95 20.60 2.65
N GLU A 38 -5.62 21.73 2.88
CA GLU A 38 -7.07 21.87 2.72
C GLU A 38 -7.53 21.60 1.29
N GLU A 39 -6.81 22.11 0.29
CA GLU A 39 -7.09 21.85 -1.12
C GLU A 39 -6.94 20.37 -1.48
N VAL A 40 -5.86 19.73 -1.01
CA VAL A 40 -5.62 18.29 -1.19
C VAL A 40 -6.74 17.49 -0.54
N TRP A 41 -7.09 17.80 0.71
CA TRP A 41 -8.16 17.12 1.44
C TRP A 41 -9.52 17.31 0.76
N ALA A 42 -9.84 18.52 0.29
CA ALA A 42 -11.07 18.81 -0.42
C ALA A 42 -11.15 18.01 -1.73
N HIS A 43 -10.05 17.91 -2.47
CA HIS A 43 -9.98 17.09 -3.68
C HIS A 43 -10.17 15.60 -3.36
N GLN A 44 -9.51 15.07 -2.33
CA GLN A 44 -9.67 13.67 -1.91
C GLN A 44 -11.10 13.37 -1.46
N ARG A 45 -11.71 14.27 -0.68
CA ARG A 45 -13.10 14.14 -0.25
C ARG A 45 -14.06 14.16 -1.44
N LYS A 46 -13.85 15.06 -2.39
CA LYS A 46 -14.64 15.14 -3.63
C LYS A 46 -14.46 13.88 -4.49
N TYR A 47 -13.25 13.35 -4.57
CA TYR A 47 -12.96 12.09 -5.26
C TYR A 47 -13.72 10.93 -4.60
N ALA A 48 -13.62 10.79 -3.28
CA ALA A 48 -14.34 9.75 -2.54
C ALA A 48 -15.87 9.89 -2.67
N GLN A 49 -16.40 11.11 -2.58
CA GLN A 49 -17.84 11.38 -2.78
C GLN A 49 -18.28 11.04 -4.20
N SER A 50 -17.49 11.44 -5.21
CA SER A 50 -17.79 11.14 -6.61
C SER A 50 -17.74 9.63 -6.89
N ARG A 51 -16.79 8.92 -6.27
CA ARG A 51 -16.70 7.45 -6.34
C ARG A 51 -17.90 6.77 -5.70
N ARG A 52 -18.33 7.23 -4.51
CA ARG A 52 -19.55 6.71 -3.87
C ARG A 52 -20.79 6.93 -4.73
N ARG A 53 -20.92 8.13 -5.30
CA ARG A 53 -22.02 8.46 -6.19
C ARG A 53 -22.01 7.60 -7.45
N TYR A 54 -20.86 7.46 -8.12
CA TYR A 54 -20.72 6.58 -9.27
C TYR A 54 -21.08 5.12 -8.93
N LEU A 55 -20.53 4.59 -7.83
CA LEU A 55 -20.81 3.22 -7.43
C LEU A 55 -22.27 3.02 -7.02
N GLY A 56 -22.89 3.98 -6.34
CA GLY A 56 -24.28 3.85 -5.90
C GLY A 56 -25.30 4.12 -7.01
N GLU A 57 -25.15 5.23 -7.72
CA GLU A 57 -26.14 5.72 -8.69
C GLU A 57 -25.96 5.13 -10.09
N ASP A 58 -24.73 4.75 -10.48
CA ASP A 58 -24.48 4.19 -11.82
C ASP A 58 -24.24 2.67 -11.78
N VAL A 59 -23.45 2.16 -10.84
CA VAL A 59 -23.08 0.73 -10.82
C VAL A 59 -24.09 -0.12 -10.07
N LEU A 60 -24.34 0.19 -8.79
CA LEU A 60 -25.15 -0.63 -7.89
C LEU A 60 -26.62 -0.22 -7.86
N LYS A 61 -27.06 0.65 -8.77
CA LYS A 61 -28.46 1.11 -8.87
C LYS A 61 -29.44 -0.05 -9.06
N ASP A 62 -29.06 -1.01 -9.88
CA ASP A 62 -29.81 -2.23 -10.14
C ASP A 62 -28.86 -3.36 -10.52
N THR A 63 -29.33 -4.60 -10.39
CA THR A 63 -28.52 -5.80 -10.70
C THR A 63 -28.01 -5.81 -12.15
N GLY A 64 -28.76 -5.25 -13.11
CA GLY A 64 -28.35 -5.18 -14.51
C GLY A 64 -27.19 -4.23 -14.73
N SER A 65 -27.23 -3.04 -14.13
CA SER A 65 -26.13 -2.07 -14.16
C SER A 65 -24.85 -2.64 -13.53
N ALA A 66 -24.99 -3.39 -12.43
CA ALA A 66 -23.86 -4.06 -11.78
C ALA A 66 -23.25 -5.15 -12.66
N VAL A 67 -24.07 -5.94 -13.37
CA VAL A 67 -23.62 -6.96 -14.33
C VAL A 67 -22.86 -6.35 -15.50
N VAL A 68 -23.38 -5.27 -16.10
CA VAL A 68 -22.70 -4.57 -17.20
C VAL A 68 -21.36 -4.01 -16.75
N TRP A 69 -21.32 -3.42 -15.55
CA TRP A 69 -20.09 -2.93 -14.96
C TRP A 69 -19.07 -4.06 -14.69
N TRP A 70 -19.55 -5.20 -14.18
CA TRP A 70 -18.71 -6.37 -13.92
C TRP A 70 -18.10 -6.95 -15.21
N LEU A 71 -18.89 -7.06 -16.28
CA LEU A 71 -18.39 -7.48 -17.60
C LEU A 71 -17.34 -6.52 -18.15
N THR A 72 -17.59 -5.22 -18.06
CA THR A 72 -16.64 -4.19 -18.49
C THR A 72 -15.34 -4.26 -17.70
N LYS A 73 -15.40 -4.69 -16.43
CA LYS A 73 -14.23 -4.74 -15.55
C LYS A 73 -13.43 -6.02 -15.66
N ASN A 74 -14.05 -7.12 -16.12
CA ASN A 74 -13.46 -8.46 -16.21
C ASN A 74 -13.45 -8.95 -17.66
N ASP A 75 -13.07 -8.11 -18.61
CA ASP A 75 -12.85 -8.49 -20.02
C ASP A 75 -13.98 -9.32 -20.66
N GLU A 76 -15.24 -9.01 -20.33
CA GLU A 76 -16.43 -9.66 -20.90
C GLU A 76 -16.54 -11.19 -20.64
N HIS A 77 -15.98 -11.70 -19.54
CA HIS A 77 -16.12 -13.11 -19.15
C HIS A 77 -17.56 -13.42 -18.70
N VAL A 78 -18.40 -13.78 -19.67
CA VAL A 78 -19.85 -14.00 -19.47
C VAL A 78 -20.12 -15.17 -18.52
N GLU A 79 -19.42 -16.29 -18.65
CA GLU A 79 -19.64 -17.47 -17.80
C GLU A 79 -19.41 -17.16 -16.31
N HIS A 80 -18.32 -16.47 -15.99
CA HIS A 80 -18.01 -16.02 -14.63
C HIS A 80 -19.06 -15.03 -14.12
N THR A 81 -19.52 -14.12 -14.98
CA THR A 81 -20.56 -13.15 -14.62
C THR A 81 -21.89 -13.81 -14.30
N VAL A 82 -22.26 -14.88 -15.02
CA VAL A 82 -23.48 -15.65 -14.74
C VAL A 82 -23.38 -16.35 -13.38
N ASN A 83 -22.20 -16.89 -13.04
CA ASN A 83 -21.96 -17.49 -11.72
C ASN A 83 -22.06 -16.45 -10.59
N ASP A 84 -21.52 -15.25 -10.81
CA ASP A 84 -21.57 -14.15 -9.83
C ASP A 84 -22.91 -13.41 -9.78
N LEU A 85 -23.84 -13.72 -10.67
CA LEU A 85 -25.11 -12.99 -10.80
C LEU A 85 -25.87 -12.90 -9.47
N ALA A 86 -25.86 -13.99 -8.69
CA ALA A 86 -26.48 -14.06 -7.38
C ALA A 86 -25.77 -13.15 -6.34
N LEU A 87 -24.43 -13.08 -6.37
CA LEU A 87 -23.63 -12.19 -5.52
C LEU A 87 -23.88 -10.72 -5.89
N LEU A 88 -23.91 -10.41 -7.19
CA LEU A 88 -24.22 -9.07 -7.68
C LEU A 88 -25.64 -8.66 -7.27
N ALA A 89 -26.62 -9.57 -7.36
CA ALA A 89 -27.98 -9.31 -6.90
C ALA A 89 -27.99 -8.96 -5.40
N GLN A 90 -27.31 -9.76 -4.57
CA GLN A 90 -27.22 -9.53 -3.13
C GLN A 90 -26.51 -8.21 -2.80
N LEU A 91 -25.42 -7.87 -3.49
CA LEU A 91 -24.70 -6.61 -3.33
C LEU A 91 -25.58 -5.41 -3.69
N THR A 92 -26.31 -5.48 -4.81
CA THR A 92 -27.23 -4.40 -5.21
C THR A 92 -28.41 -4.25 -4.25
N SER A 93 -28.98 -5.35 -3.77
CA SER A 93 -30.05 -5.32 -2.77
C SER A 93 -29.56 -4.70 -1.45
N ALA A 94 -28.38 -5.11 -0.97
CA ALA A 94 -27.77 -4.55 0.24
C ALA A 94 -27.37 -3.07 0.08
N ALA A 95 -26.90 -2.65 -1.10
CA ALA A 95 -26.51 -1.26 -1.37
C ALA A 95 -27.71 -0.30 -1.40
N ASN A 96 -28.91 -0.80 -1.68
CA ASN A 96 -30.13 0.01 -1.80
C ASN A 96 -31.12 -0.24 -0.65
N ASP A 97 -30.77 -1.03 0.37
CA ASP A 97 -31.69 -1.45 1.45
C ASP A 97 -33.02 -2.03 0.90
N THR A 98 -32.92 -2.87 -0.14
CA THR A 98 -34.07 -3.50 -0.81
C THR A 98 -34.00 -5.02 -0.74
N ASP A 99 -35.16 -5.66 -0.80
CA ASP A 99 -35.22 -7.12 -0.90
C ASP A 99 -34.68 -7.62 -2.25
N ILE A 100 -34.23 -8.86 -2.25
CA ILE A 100 -33.70 -9.51 -3.45
C ILE A 100 -34.86 -9.89 -4.37
N PRO A 101 -34.79 -9.57 -5.69
CA PRO A 101 -35.84 -9.94 -6.63
C PRO A 101 -36.15 -11.44 -6.61
N GLU A 102 -37.43 -11.81 -6.50
CA GLU A 102 -37.89 -13.21 -6.40
C GLU A 102 -37.31 -14.13 -7.48
N ARG A 103 -37.15 -13.59 -8.70
CA ARG A 103 -36.56 -14.29 -9.86
C ARG A 103 -35.13 -14.79 -9.60
N LEU A 104 -34.38 -14.10 -8.74
CA LEU A 104 -32.97 -14.35 -8.44
C LEU A 104 -32.78 -15.06 -7.09
N GLN A 105 -33.81 -15.09 -6.23
CA GLN A 105 -33.76 -15.77 -4.94
C GLN A 105 -33.45 -17.27 -5.10
N HIS A 106 -33.96 -17.91 -6.15
CA HIS A 106 -33.66 -19.31 -6.45
C HIS A 106 -32.18 -19.58 -6.73
N LEU A 107 -31.46 -18.63 -7.34
CA LEU A 107 -30.03 -18.77 -7.61
C LEU A 107 -29.22 -18.69 -6.32
N ILE A 108 -29.62 -17.80 -5.40
CA ILE A 108 -28.97 -17.67 -4.09
C ILE A 108 -29.23 -18.92 -3.24
N ALA A 109 -30.46 -19.44 -3.26
CA ALA A 109 -30.80 -20.67 -2.54
C ALA A 109 -30.01 -21.90 -3.04
N GLN A 110 -29.71 -21.95 -4.35
CA GLN A 110 -28.85 -22.99 -4.94
C GLN A 110 -27.40 -22.85 -4.47
N GLN A 111 -26.87 -21.62 -4.41
CA GLN A 111 -25.52 -21.35 -3.92
C GLN A 111 -25.36 -21.56 -2.41
N ALA A 112 -26.42 -21.37 -1.62
CA ALA A 112 -26.42 -21.65 -0.18
C ALA A 112 -26.50 -23.16 0.15
N GLY A 113 -26.97 -23.98 -0.80
CA GLY A 113 -27.07 -25.43 -0.65
C GLY A 113 -25.80 -26.21 -1.00
N GLU A 114 -24.92 -25.61 -1.80
CA GLU A 114 -23.55 -26.11 -1.98
C GLU A 114 -22.66 -25.49 -0.91
N PRO A 115 -21.87 -26.27 -0.16
CA PRO A 115 -20.72 -25.72 0.54
C PRO A 115 -19.71 -25.28 -0.52
N THR A 116 -19.97 -24.13 -1.14
CA THR A 116 -18.98 -23.36 -1.87
C THR A 116 -17.99 -22.88 -0.82
N ALA A 117 -16.96 -23.69 -0.60
CA ALA A 117 -15.68 -23.13 -0.21
C ALA A 117 -15.38 -22.06 -1.26
N PRO A 118 -15.28 -20.78 -0.90
CA PRO A 118 -14.90 -19.76 -1.86
C PRO A 118 -13.59 -20.20 -2.52
N ASP A 119 -13.55 -20.23 -3.85
CA ASP A 119 -12.31 -20.44 -4.63
C ASP A 119 -11.52 -19.12 -4.76
N PHE A 120 -11.93 -18.09 -4.01
CA PHE A 120 -10.98 -17.14 -3.50
C PHE A 120 -10.05 -17.95 -2.60
N PRO A 121 -8.70 -17.95 -2.77
CA PRO A 121 -7.85 -18.44 -1.70
C PRO A 121 -8.30 -17.68 -0.47
N GLU A 122 -8.96 -18.41 0.43
CA GLU A 122 -9.55 -17.86 1.62
C GLU A 122 -8.36 -17.24 2.33
N ALA A 123 -8.22 -15.93 2.19
CA ALA A 123 -7.26 -15.15 2.94
C ALA A 123 -7.85 -15.17 4.34
N GLN A 124 -7.62 -16.31 4.99
CA GLN A 124 -7.88 -16.58 6.39
C GLN A 124 -7.55 -15.27 7.08
N PRO A 125 -8.53 -14.64 7.78
CA PRO A 125 -8.32 -13.34 8.40
C PRO A 125 -6.96 -13.42 9.09
N PRO A 126 -6.01 -12.52 8.76
CA PRO A 126 -4.59 -12.74 9.04
C PRO A 126 -4.52 -13.19 10.48
N SER A 127 -4.21 -14.48 10.66
CA SER A 127 -4.21 -15.08 11.98
C SER A 127 -3.31 -14.17 12.80
N ALA A 128 -3.83 -13.73 13.96
CA ALA A 128 -3.19 -12.79 14.87
C ALA A 128 -1.67 -12.95 14.79
N PRO A 129 -0.90 -11.86 14.61
CA PRO A 129 0.44 -11.84 14.04
C PRO A 129 1.19 -13.11 14.39
N GLN A 130 1.14 -14.08 13.47
CA GLN A 130 1.78 -15.37 13.71
C GLN A 130 3.25 -15.07 13.92
N GLY A 131 3.78 -15.58 15.04
CA GLY A 131 5.00 -15.10 15.65
C GLY A 131 6.22 -15.06 14.71
N PRO A 132 7.36 -14.55 15.19
CA PRO A 132 8.57 -14.36 14.39
C PRO A 132 8.96 -15.57 13.49
N GLU A 133 8.68 -16.80 13.93
CA GLU A 133 8.92 -18.04 13.18
C GLU A 133 8.10 -18.19 11.88
N THR A 134 6.89 -17.63 11.83
CA THR A 134 6.09 -17.64 10.58
C THR A 134 6.64 -16.64 9.57
N ALA A 135 7.22 -15.53 10.03
CA ALA A 135 7.83 -14.53 9.16
C ALA A 135 9.12 -15.05 8.52
N THR A 136 9.95 -15.79 9.27
CA THR A 136 11.19 -16.38 8.75
C THR A 136 10.91 -17.46 7.70
N MET A 137 9.92 -18.33 7.93
CA MET A 137 9.52 -19.36 6.97
C MET A 137 9.01 -18.76 5.65
N ARG A 138 8.13 -17.74 5.71
CA ARG A 138 7.64 -17.05 4.52
C ARG A 138 8.73 -16.31 3.76
N LEU A 139 9.70 -15.71 4.47
CA LEU A 139 10.84 -15.06 3.84
C LEU A 139 11.74 -16.09 3.15
N SER A 140 11.91 -17.27 3.75
CA SER A 140 12.65 -18.39 3.15
C SER A 140 12.00 -18.82 1.84
N ASP A 141 10.70 -19.12 1.87
CA ASP A 141 9.93 -19.51 0.68
C ASP A 141 9.99 -18.45 -0.42
N PHE A 142 9.92 -17.17 -0.05
CA PHE A 142 10.06 -16.08 -1.00
C PHE A 142 11.45 -16.04 -1.65
N LEU A 143 12.53 -16.14 -0.87
CA LEU A 143 13.90 -16.16 -1.39
C LEU A 143 14.15 -17.36 -2.30
N ASP A 144 13.59 -18.53 -1.97
CA ASP A 144 13.63 -19.72 -2.81
C ASP A 144 12.85 -19.51 -4.13
N SER A 145 11.68 -18.87 -4.09
CA SER A 145 10.85 -18.62 -5.28
C SER A 145 11.49 -17.71 -6.32
N ILE A 146 12.34 -16.78 -5.89
CA ILE A 146 13.08 -15.86 -6.77
C ILE A 146 14.48 -16.37 -7.13
N GLY A 147 14.82 -17.60 -6.73
CA GLY A 147 16.03 -18.32 -7.14
C GLY A 147 17.25 -18.15 -6.23
N PHE A 148 17.10 -17.59 -5.03
CA PHE A 148 18.18 -17.55 -4.02
C PHE A 148 18.06 -18.74 -3.09
N THR A 149 18.44 -19.93 -3.56
CA THR A 149 18.35 -21.18 -2.79
C THR A 149 19.30 -21.22 -1.60
N ASP A 150 19.10 -22.21 -0.72
CA ASP A 150 19.99 -22.46 0.41
C ASP A 150 21.44 -22.67 -0.08
N GLY A 151 22.37 -21.82 0.40
CA GLY A 151 23.76 -21.76 -0.06
C GLY A 151 24.16 -20.56 -0.94
N ASP A 152 23.23 -19.68 -1.36
CA ASP A 152 23.60 -18.42 -2.03
C ASP A 152 24.14 -17.41 -1.00
N VAL A 153 25.36 -16.90 -1.24
CA VAL A 153 26.03 -15.88 -0.41
C VAL A 153 25.20 -14.59 -0.29
N ARG A 154 24.29 -14.34 -1.23
CA ARG A 154 23.43 -13.14 -1.24
C ARG A 154 22.18 -13.28 -0.35
N ARG A 155 21.78 -14.51 -0.01
CA ARG A 155 20.64 -14.82 0.86
C ARG A 155 20.78 -14.15 2.25
N PRO A 156 21.91 -14.26 2.98
CA PRO A 156 22.09 -13.58 4.27
C PRO A 156 22.11 -12.05 4.15
N MET A 157 22.71 -11.49 3.08
CA MET A 157 22.77 -10.04 2.88
C MET A 157 21.37 -9.43 2.68
N LEU A 158 20.52 -10.08 1.87
CA LEU A 158 19.16 -9.63 1.62
C LEU A 158 18.29 -9.76 2.88
N ALA A 159 18.41 -10.87 3.60
CA ALA A 159 17.72 -11.05 4.88
C ALA A 159 18.13 -9.98 5.90
N ALA A 160 19.42 -9.63 5.98
CA ALA A 160 19.92 -8.57 6.86
C ALA A 160 19.39 -7.17 6.48
N GLN A 161 19.30 -6.87 5.18
CA GLN A 161 18.75 -5.60 4.69
C GLN A 161 17.25 -5.47 5.00
N ILE A 162 16.49 -6.54 4.77
CA ILE A 162 15.05 -6.57 5.09
C ILE A 162 14.84 -6.45 6.60
N ALA A 163 15.64 -7.13 7.41
CA ALA A 163 15.61 -6.98 8.87
C ALA A 163 15.93 -5.54 9.31
N GLY A 164 16.88 -4.86 8.67
CA GLY A 164 17.19 -3.45 8.93
C GLY A 164 15.97 -2.54 8.74
N LEU A 165 15.28 -2.68 7.61
CA LEU A 165 14.06 -1.91 7.30
C LEU A 165 12.90 -2.21 8.29
N ILE A 166 12.80 -3.46 8.77
CA ILE A 166 11.79 -3.85 9.76
C ILE A 166 12.10 -3.25 11.14
N LYS A 167 13.38 -3.09 11.51
CA LYS A 167 13.78 -2.40 12.75
C LYS A 167 13.41 -0.92 12.73
N GLU A 168 13.53 -0.23 11.59
CA GLU A 168 13.13 1.18 11.44
C GLU A 168 11.62 1.39 11.66
N GLN A 169 10.81 0.33 11.49
CA GLN A 169 9.36 0.33 11.70
C GLN A 169 8.95 -0.12 13.12
N ASN A 170 9.90 -0.14 14.08
CA ASN A 170 9.71 -0.57 15.49
C ASN A 170 9.27 -2.04 15.66
N ARG A 171 9.54 -2.94 14.70
CA ARG A 171 9.22 -4.38 14.82
C ARG A 171 10.47 -5.22 15.11
N HIS A 172 11.11 -4.94 16.25
CA HIS A 172 12.42 -5.50 16.61
C HIS A 172 12.45 -7.03 16.72
N GLU A 173 11.44 -7.65 17.34
CA GLU A 173 11.38 -9.11 17.55
C GLU A 173 11.38 -9.89 16.23
N THR A 174 10.68 -9.39 15.21
CA THR A 174 10.64 -10.03 13.88
C THR A 174 11.95 -9.86 13.14
N ALA A 175 12.59 -8.70 13.26
CA ALA A 175 13.87 -8.43 12.61
C ALA A 175 15.02 -9.26 13.20
N GLU A 176 15.04 -9.48 14.51
CA GLU A 176 16.04 -10.31 15.18
C GLU A 176 15.89 -11.79 14.82
N ALA A 177 14.65 -12.30 14.74
CA ALA A 177 14.40 -13.66 14.30
C ALA A 177 14.83 -13.90 12.84
N ILE A 178 14.59 -12.94 11.95
CA ILE A 178 15.08 -12.98 10.56
C ILE A 178 16.61 -12.96 10.53
N GLN A 179 17.27 -12.12 11.33
CA GLN A 179 18.73 -12.13 11.40
C GLN A 179 19.26 -13.49 11.88
N HIS A 180 18.75 -14.01 12.99
CA HIS A 180 19.25 -15.27 13.55
C HIS A 180 19.01 -16.50 12.64
N HIS A 181 17.95 -16.50 11.83
CA HIS A 181 17.65 -17.63 10.96
C HIS A 181 18.53 -17.68 9.69
N PHE A 182 18.90 -16.51 9.16
CA PHE A 182 19.63 -16.41 7.89
C PHE A 182 21.11 -16.06 8.06
N ASP A 183 21.57 -15.72 9.26
CA ASP A 183 23.00 -15.56 9.53
C ASP A 183 23.69 -16.93 9.41
N PRO A 184 24.72 -17.09 8.58
CA PRO A 184 25.48 -18.34 8.56
C PRO A 184 26.01 -18.63 9.97
N PRO A 185 26.01 -19.90 10.44
CA PRO A 185 26.71 -20.22 11.66
C PRO A 185 28.15 -19.74 11.47
N ALA A 186 28.63 -18.90 12.38
CA ALA A 186 30.02 -18.46 12.39
C ALA A 186 30.89 -19.70 12.17
N SER A 187 31.47 -19.82 10.97
CA SER A 187 32.44 -20.88 10.72
C SER A 187 33.51 -20.68 11.78
N PRO A 188 33.78 -21.65 12.66
CA PRO A 188 34.93 -21.54 13.54
C PRO A 188 36.11 -21.33 12.61
N ALA A 189 36.72 -20.16 12.71
CA ALA A 189 37.92 -19.83 11.98
C ALA A 189 38.89 -21.00 12.18
N LEU A 190 39.35 -21.54 11.05
CA LEU A 190 40.54 -22.37 11.01
C LEU A 190 41.66 -21.54 11.64
N ASP A 191 41.93 -21.77 12.92
CA ASP A 191 43.20 -21.40 13.54
C ASP A 191 44.27 -22.30 12.93
N ASP A 192 44.69 -21.95 11.73
CA ASP A 192 45.92 -22.44 11.11
C ASP A 192 46.74 -21.22 10.64
N GLU A 193 47.05 -20.34 11.60
CA GLU A 193 48.12 -19.36 11.46
C GLU A 193 49.43 -20.03 11.85
N ALA A 194 50.01 -20.74 10.88
CA ALA A 194 51.44 -20.97 10.82
C ALA A 194 52.16 -19.62 10.66
N SER A 195 52.46 -18.96 11.79
CA SER A 195 53.44 -17.89 11.84
C SER A 195 54.75 -18.37 12.45
N THR A 196 55.75 -18.27 11.60
CA THR A 196 57.09 -18.79 11.67
C THR A 196 57.97 -18.06 12.69
N SER A 197 58.88 -18.81 13.30
CA SER A 197 60.27 -18.45 13.57
C SER A 197 60.58 -17.37 14.62
N GLY A 198 61.15 -17.84 15.74
CA GLY A 198 61.93 -17.03 16.67
C GLY A 198 62.69 -17.92 17.66
N SER A 199 63.87 -18.43 17.28
CA SER A 199 64.85 -18.95 18.25
C SER A 199 65.25 -17.85 19.24
N PRO A 200 65.61 -18.21 20.49
CA PRO A 200 67.03 -18.14 20.83
C PRO A 200 67.56 -19.26 21.77
N LEU A 201 68.85 -19.57 21.52
CA LEU A 201 69.97 -19.87 22.43
C LEU A 201 69.92 -21.00 23.48
N ALA A 202 70.79 -22.00 23.27
CA ALA A 202 71.82 -22.44 24.22
C ALA A 202 73.04 -22.95 23.45
#